data_AF-A0A0F8E742-F1
#
_entry.id   AF-A0A0F8E742-F1
#
_cell.length_a   1.000
_cell.length_b   1.000
_cell.length_c   1.000
_cell.angle_alpha   90.00
_cell.angle_beta   90.00
_cell.angle_gamma   90.00
#
_symmetry.space_group_name_H-M   'P 1'
#
loop_
_entity.id
_entity.type
_entity.pdbx_description
1 polymer ?
#
loop_
_entity_poly.entity_id
_entity_poly.type
_entity_poly.pdbx_seq_one_letter_code
_entity_poly.pdbx_strand_id
1 'polypeptide(L)'
;MKGTKEEWITNLREFIDFDLTRIKMYATVGAFLIRFTPIETFLTHNYFESSGSKSLTMRIAASLIGNPNKEGSIQSADISKTGLELYLQTY
;
A
#
# COMPACT_ATOMS: atom_id res chain seq x y z
N MET A 1 7.72 5.79 16.00
CA MET A 1 7.32 7.22 16.04
C MET A 1 6.84 7.62 14.66
N LYS A 2 5.80 8.46 14.58
CA LYS A 2 5.36 9.04 13.31
C LYS A 2 6.28 10.23 13.04
N GLY A 3 7.09 10.16 11.98
CA GLY A 3 7.99 11.25 11.58
C GLY A 3 7.23 12.44 10.99
N THR A 4 7.94 13.52 10.69
CA THR A 4 7.38 14.68 9.98
C THR A 4 7.17 14.37 8.50
N LYS A 5 6.37 15.20 7.81
CA LYS A 5 6.19 15.08 6.36
C LYS A 5 7.50 15.31 5.63
N GLU A 6 8.30 16.25 6.12
CA GLU A 6 9.59 16.65 5.56
C GLU A 6 10.61 15.51 5.68
N GLU A 7 10.65 14.84 6.83
CA GLU A 7 11.44 13.62 7.04
C GLU A 7 10.98 12.49 6.11
N TRP A 8 9.67 12.29 5.98
CA TRP A 8 9.12 11.28 5.08
C TRP A 8 9.58 11.51 3.63
N ILE A 9 9.46 12.75 3.14
CA ILE A 9 9.87 13.12 1.78
C ILE A 9 11.38 12.93 1.62
N THR A 10 12.18 13.45 2.56
CA THR A 10 13.65 13.42 2.46
C THR A 10 14.17 11.98 2.46
N ASN A 11 13.63 11.12 3.34
CA ASN A 11 14.09 9.74 3.48
C ASN A 11 13.58 8.81 2.37
N LEU A 12 12.46 9.13 1.74
CA LEU A 12 11.81 8.24 0.77
C LEU A 12 11.94 8.69 -0.68
N ARG A 13 12.44 9.90 -0.93
CA ARG A 13 12.59 10.48 -2.28
C ARG A 13 13.28 9.54 -3.25
N GLU A 14 14.41 8.97 -2.86
CA GLU A 14 15.19 8.07 -3.73
C GLU A 14 14.42 6.79 -4.10
N PHE A 15 13.51 6.34 -3.23
CA PHE A 15 12.68 5.17 -3.51
C PHE A 15 11.55 5.48 -4.50
N ILE A 16 11.12 6.74 -4.58
CA ILE A 16 10.07 7.20 -5.50
C ILE A 16 10.58 7.22 -6.95
N ASP A 17 11.90 7.28 -7.17
CA ASP A 17 12.44 7.27 -8.54
C ASP A 17 12.29 5.91 -9.23
N PHE A 18 12.07 4.83 -8.48
CA PHE A 18 11.81 3.50 -9.04
C PHE A 18 10.36 3.37 -9.53
N ASP A 19 10.18 2.96 -10.78
CA ASP A 19 8.88 2.72 -11.42
C ASP A 19 7.97 1.82 -10.59
N LEU A 20 8.54 0.75 -10.02
CA LEU A 20 7.80 -0.18 -9.18
C LEU A 20 7.19 0.50 -7.95
N THR A 21 7.93 1.39 -7.30
CA THR A 21 7.43 2.15 -6.15
C THR A 21 6.33 3.11 -6.59
N ARG A 22 6.54 3.84 -7.70
CA ARG A 22 5.55 4.81 -8.22
C ARG A 22 4.23 4.16 -8.55
N ILE A 23 4.25 3.01 -9.25
CA ILE A 23 3.02 2.28 -9.59
C ILE A 23 2.25 1.90 -8.32
N LYS A 24 2.94 1.42 -7.29
CA LYS A 24 2.29 1.10 -6.00
C LYS A 24 1.73 2.33 -5.29
N MET A 25 2.45 3.45 -5.33
CA MET A 25 1.98 4.70 -4.75
C MET A 25 0.72 5.21 -5.45
N TYR A 26 0.69 5.21 -6.79
CA TYR A 26 -0.49 5.57 -7.58
C TYR A 26 -1.65 4.62 -7.31
N ALA A 27 -1.38 3.32 -7.22
CA ALA A 27 -2.34 2.30 -6.84
C ALA A 27 -2.98 2.59 -5.47
N THR A 28 -2.18 2.90 -4.45
CA THR A 28 -2.67 3.21 -3.10
C THR A 28 -3.52 4.48 -3.07
N VAL A 29 -3.05 5.56 -3.71
CA VAL A 29 -3.82 6.81 -3.79
C VAL A 29 -5.10 6.63 -4.59
N GLY A 30 -5.03 5.90 -5.71
CA GLY A 30 -6.19 5.57 -6.53
C GLY A 30 -7.24 4.77 -5.75
N ALA A 31 -6.83 3.76 -5.00
CA ALA A 31 -7.72 2.98 -4.14
C ALA A 31 -8.38 3.84 -3.05
N PHE A 32 -7.64 4.79 -2.46
CA PHE A 32 -8.21 5.74 -1.52
C PHE A 32 -9.26 6.65 -2.18
N LEU A 33 -8.98 7.18 -3.37
CA LEU A 33 -9.91 8.04 -4.11
C LEU A 33 -11.17 7.30 -4.55
N ILE A 34 -11.03 6.04 -4.97
CA ILE A 34 -12.14 5.16 -5.36
C ILE A 34 -13.17 4.99 -4.24
N ARG A 35 -12.76 5.04 -2.96
CA ARG A 35 -13.68 4.94 -1.81
C ARG A 35 -14.73 6.06 -1.77
N PHE A 36 -14.50 7.17 -2.48
CA PHE A 36 -15.48 8.26 -2.63
C PHE A 36 -16.41 8.08 -3.84
N THR A 37 -16.20 7.04 -4.64
CA THR A 37 -17.08 6.68 -5.76
C THR A 37 -18.09 5.62 -5.29
N PRO A 38 -19.33 5.62 -5.81
CA PRO A 38 -20.34 4.62 -5.44
C PRO A 38 -20.08 3.24 -6.10
N ILE A 39 -18.90 3.01 -6.68
CA ILE A 39 -18.59 1.82 -7.48
C ILE A 39 -17.57 0.98 -6.73
N GLU A 40 -17.94 -0.27 -6.43
CA GLU A 40 -17.01 -1.26 -5.90
C GLU A 40 -15.92 -1.54 -6.94
N THR A 41 -14.70 -1.09 -6.66
CA THR A 41 -13.57 -1.20 -7.59
C THR A 41 -12.38 -1.82 -6.87
N PHE A 42 -11.78 -2.81 -7.52
CA PHE A 42 -10.56 -3.46 -7.04
C PHE A 42 -9.38 -2.98 -7.86
N LEU A 43 -8.29 -2.62 -7.18
CA LEU A 43 -7.04 -2.27 -7.83
C LEU A 43 -6.02 -3.35 -7.53
N THR A 44 -5.67 -4.12 -8.57
CA THR A 44 -4.70 -5.23 -8.48
C THR A 44 -3.43 -4.83 -9.20
N HIS A 45 -2.29 -4.97 -8.52
CA HIS A 45 -0.99 -4.87 -9.16
C HIS A 45 -0.21 -6.16 -8.82
N ASN A 46 0.24 -6.87 -9.86
CA ASN A 46 1.00 -8.11 -9.71
C ASN A 46 2.43 -7.86 -10.22
N TYR A 47 3.41 -7.83 -9.32
CA TYR A 47 4.83 -7.77 -9.69
C TYR A 47 5.55 -9.05 -9.27
N PHE A 48 6.26 -9.69 -10.21
CA PHE A 48 6.62 -11.11 -10.13
C PHE A 48 7.99 -11.37 -9.45
N GLU A 49 8.95 -10.44 -9.42
CA GLU A 49 10.30 -10.75 -8.92
C GLU A 49 10.45 -10.76 -7.39
N SER A 50 10.72 -11.95 -6.82
CA SER A 50 10.84 -12.19 -5.37
C SER A 50 11.83 -11.27 -4.63
N SER A 51 12.93 -10.87 -5.29
CA SER A 51 14.00 -10.03 -4.74
C SER A 51 13.83 -8.51 -4.98
N GLY A 52 12.77 -8.07 -5.66
CA GLY A 52 12.56 -6.67 -6.06
C GLY A 52 12.04 -5.73 -4.96
N SER A 53 12.44 -5.92 -3.71
CA SER A 53 12.02 -5.04 -2.59
C SER A 53 10.49 -4.88 -2.45
N LYS A 54 9.71 -5.95 -2.73
CA LYS A 54 8.24 -5.90 -2.78
C LYS A 54 7.61 -5.38 -1.49
N SER A 55 8.07 -5.89 -0.35
CA SER A 55 7.55 -5.54 0.98
C SER A 55 7.91 -4.10 1.37
N LEU A 56 9.12 -3.64 1.04
CA LEU A 56 9.56 -2.28 1.31
C LEU A 56 8.74 -1.28 0.48
N THR A 57 8.66 -1.49 -0.83
CA THR A 57 7.90 -0.62 -1.74
C THR A 57 6.41 -0.59 -1.41
N MET A 58 5.84 -1.70 -0.92
CA MET A 58 4.46 -1.73 -0.42
C MET A 58 4.29 -0.91 0.88
N ARG A 59 5.24 -1.01 1.82
CA ARG A 59 5.23 -0.20 3.05
C ARG A 59 5.35 1.29 2.75
N ILE A 60 6.18 1.66 1.79
CA ILE A 60 6.30 3.05 1.32
C ILE A 60 4.96 3.52 0.74
N ALA A 61 4.35 2.75 -0.16
CA ALA A 61 3.05 3.10 -0.73
C ALA A 61 1.95 3.24 0.33
N ALA A 62 1.81 2.26 1.23
CA ALA A 62 0.82 2.30 2.32
C ALA A 62 1.03 3.49 3.27
N SER A 63 2.27 3.96 3.43
CA SER A 63 2.58 5.10 4.31
C SER A 63 2.02 6.45 3.81
N LEU A 64 1.58 6.53 2.55
CA LEU A 64 0.91 7.71 2.00
C LEU A 64 -0.45 7.99 2.63
N ILE A 65 -1.16 6.94 3.03
CA ILE A 65 -2.55 7.02 3.49
C ILE A 65 -2.69 6.69 4.98
N GLY A 66 -1.60 6.29 5.64
CA GLY A 66 -1.67 5.88 7.05
C GLY A 66 -0.35 5.35 7.59
N ASN A 67 -0.42 4.67 8.73
CA ASN A 67 0.73 3.99 9.31
C ASN A 67 0.88 2.60 8.66
N PRO A 68 1.94 2.33 7.88
CA PRO A 68 2.09 1.07 7.15
C PRO A 68 2.32 -0.15 8.06
N ASN A 69 2.65 0.09 9.33
CA ASN A 69 2.82 -0.96 10.34
C ASN A 69 1.57 -1.15 11.21
N LYS A 70 0.52 -0.36 11.00
CA LYS A 70 -0.75 -0.55 11.70
C LYS A 70 -1.48 -1.74 11.09
N GLU A 71 -2.03 -2.58 11.95
CA GLU A 71 -2.94 -3.66 11.58
C GLU A 71 -4.07 -3.12 10.68
N GLY A 72 -4.40 -3.85 9.61
CA GLY A 72 -5.32 -3.38 8.56
C GLY A 72 -4.66 -2.76 7.33
N SER A 73 -3.41 -2.28 7.42
CA SER A 73 -2.80 -1.50 6.32
C SER A 73 -2.11 -2.34 5.24
N ILE A 74 -1.54 -3.48 5.64
CA ILE A 74 -0.87 -4.43 4.74
C ILE A 74 -1.20 -5.82 5.28
N GLN A 75 -1.79 -6.66 4.43
CA GLN A 75 -2.12 -8.05 4.76
C GLN A 75 -1.27 -9.01 3.94
N SER A 76 -0.81 -10.09 4.57
CA SER A 76 -0.13 -11.19 3.87
C SER A 76 -1.11 -11.90 2.93
N ALA A 77 -0.61 -12.40 1.80
CA ALA A 77 -1.36 -13.29 0.94
C ALA A 77 -1.57 -14.69 1.57
N ASP A 78 -0.87 -14.99 2.67
CA ASP A 78 -1.04 -16.21 3.46
C ASP A 78 -2.27 -16.10 4.38
N ILE A 79 -3.45 -16.10 3.75
CA ILE A 79 -4.75 -16.08 4.42
C ILE A 79 -5.78 -16.82 3.56
N SER A 80 -6.73 -17.50 4.21
CA SER A 80 -7.84 -18.11 3.49
C SER A 80 -8.77 -17.04 2.89
N LYS A 81 -9.51 -17.40 1.84
CA LYS A 81 -10.51 -16.51 1.23
C LYS A 81 -11.49 -15.96 2.29
N THR A 82 -12.02 -16.83 3.14
CA THR A 82 -12.92 -16.45 4.24
C THR A 82 -12.25 -15.53 5.25
N GLY A 83 -10.98 -15.78 5.58
CA GLY A 83 -10.21 -14.89 6.44
C GLY A 83 -10.02 -13.50 5.84
N LEU A 84 -9.77 -13.42 4.54
CA LEU A 84 -9.63 -12.15 3.82
C LEU A 84 -10.94 -11.36 3.79
N GLU A 85 -12.08 -12.02 3.54
CA GLU A 85 -13.40 -11.38 3.54
C GLU A 85 -13.74 -10.78 4.91
N LEU A 86 -13.48 -11.51 6.00
CA LEU A 86 -13.65 -11.01 7.37
C LEU A 86 -12.72 -9.82 7.67
N TYR A 87 -11.47 -9.89 7.21
CA TYR A 87 -10.50 -8.81 7.38
C TYR A 87 -10.95 -7.52 6.70
N LEU A 88 -11.45 -7.62 5.46
CA LEU A 88 -11.92 -6.47 4.68
C LEU A 88 -13.21 -5.84 5.23
N GLN A 89 -14.04 -6.61 5.97
CA GLN A 89 -15.24 -6.06 6.63
C GLN A 89 -14.92 -5.23 7.88
N THR A 90 -13.71 -5.34 8.41
CA THR A 90 -13.32 -4.71 9.69
C THR A 90 -12.82 -3.26 9.52
N TYR A 91 -12.60 -2.79 8.28
CA TYR A 91 -11.97 -1.49 7.94
C TYR A 91 -12.67 -0.77 6.75
#